data_AF-A0A7S2PA61-F1
#
_entry.id   AF-A0A7S2PA61-F1
#
_cell.length_a   1.000
_cell.length_b   1.000
_cell.length_c   1.000
_cell.angle_alpha   90.00
_cell.angle_beta   90.00
_cell.angle_gamma   90.00
#
_symmetry.space_group_name_H-M   'P 1'
#
loop_
_entity.id
_entity.type
_entity.pdbx_description
1 polymer ?
#
loop_
_entity_poly.entity_id
_entity_poly.type
_entity_poly.pdbx_seq_one_letter_code
_entity_poly.pdbx_strand_id
1 'polypeptide(L)'
;MDTAKDHLLYADAKNLALLKEVVLDFIAENSVEASQKIPFSDIPGHLIRDILVTFGRSQQRDDSNEEDSDQFSVMRVSDLRRMLDEKGLDVDGSREAMTEALKDSAEEAN
;
A
#
# COMPACT_ATOMS: atom_id res chain seq x y z
N MET A 1 5.94 3.93 -18.66
CA MET A 1 5.68 4.83 -17.52
C MET A 1 4.32 5.51 -17.60
N ASP A 2 3.89 6.02 -18.76
CA ASP A 2 2.54 6.62 -18.90
C ASP A 2 1.42 5.66 -18.49
N THR A 3 1.54 4.40 -18.92
CA THR A 3 0.62 3.32 -18.53
C THR A 3 0.62 3.05 -17.01
N ALA A 4 1.73 3.28 -16.31
CA ALA A 4 1.81 3.05 -14.86
C ALA A 4 1.03 4.12 -14.09
N LYS A 5 1.11 5.40 -14.51
CA LYS A 5 0.29 6.48 -13.96
C LYS A 5 -1.20 6.21 -14.17
N ASP A 6 -1.59 5.84 -15.39
CA ASP A 6 -3.00 5.59 -15.71
C ASP A 6 -3.57 4.42 -14.92
N HIS A 7 -2.81 3.33 -14.78
CA HIS A 7 -3.21 2.21 -13.93
C HIS A 7 -3.25 2.57 -12.45
N LEU A 8 -2.36 3.45 -11.97
CA LEU A 8 -2.37 3.91 -10.58
C LEU A 8 -3.65 4.69 -10.28
N LEU A 9 -3.99 5.66 -11.14
CA LEU A 9 -5.21 6.48 -11.00
C LEU A 9 -6.47 5.61 -11.16
N TYR A 10 -6.46 4.65 -12.09
CA TYR A 10 -7.56 3.72 -12.28
C TYR A 10 -7.75 2.81 -11.06
N ALA A 11 -6.67 2.26 -10.51
CA ALA A 11 -6.72 1.39 -9.35
C ALA A 11 -7.23 2.12 -8.12
N ASP A 12 -6.79 3.36 -7.90
CA ASP A 12 -7.28 4.22 -6.82
C ASP A 12 -8.77 4.54 -6.99
N ALA A 13 -9.18 4.98 -8.18
CA ALA A 13 -10.57 5.34 -8.46
C ALA A 13 -11.56 4.16 -8.38
N LYS A 14 -11.08 2.93 -8.62
CA LYS A 14 -11.88 1.70 -8.54
C LYS A 14 -11.69 0.93 -7.22
N ASN A 15 -10.91 1.48 -6.29
CA ASN A 15 -10.59 0.85 -5.02
C ASN A 15 -9.97 -0.56 -5.18
N LEU A 16 -9.14 -0.74 -6.20
CA LEU A 16 -8.48 -2.02 -6.52
C LEU A 16 -7.17 -2.12 -5.74
N ALA A 17 -7.26 -2.52 -4.47
CA ALA A 17 -6.13 -2.51 -3.54
C ALA A 17 -4.89 -3.29 -4.05
N LEU A 18 -5.08 -4.49 -4.62
CA LEU A 18 -3.98 -5.28 -5.17
C LEU A 18 -3.36 -4.67 -6.42
N LEU A 19 -4.17 -4.13 -7.34
CA LEU A 19 -3.66 -3.49 -8.54
C LEU A 19 -2.86 -2.23 -8.17
N LYS A 20 -3.38 -1.45 -7.22
CA LYS A 20 -2.72 -0.25 -6.70
C LYS A 20 -1.36 -0.62 -6.10
N GLU A 21 -1.28 -1.68 -5.31
CA GLU A 21 -0.02 -2.19 -4.76
C GLU A 21 0.99 -2.57 -5.84
N VAL A 22 0.62 -3.41 -6.81
CA VAL A 22 1.53 -3.88 -7.86
C VAL A 22 2.07 -2.72 -8.70
N VAL A 23 1.24 -1.72 -8.98
CA VAL A 23 1.65 -0.53 -9.73
C VAL A 23 2.61 0.34 -8.90
N LEU A 24 2.37 0.51 -7.60
CA LEU A 24 3.26 1.24 -6.71
C LEU A 24 4.62 0.55 -6.55
N ASP A 25 4.63 -0.77 -6.40
CA ASP A 25 5.85 -1.58 -6.35
C ASP A 25 6.67 -1.39 -7.63
N PHE A 26 6.02 -1.47 -8.79
CA PHE A 26 6.67 -1.24 -10.07
C PHE A 26 7.28 0.17 -10.19
N ILE A 27 6.56 1.20 -9.71
CA ILE A 27 7.05 2.58 -9.67
C ILE A 27 8.26 2.73 -8.74
N ALA A 28 8.23 2.09 -7.57
CA ALA A 28 9.32 2.12 -6.59
C ALA A 28 10.59 1.44 -7.13
N GLU A 29 10.45 0.25 -7.71
CA GLU A 29 11.56 -0.51 -8.32
C GLU A 29 12.21 0.27 -9.48
N ASN A 30 11.41 1.03 -10.23
CA ASN A 30 11.87 1.83 -11.37
C ASN A 30 11.93 3.33 -11.04
N SER A 31 12.18 3.68 -9.77
CA SER A 31 12.12 5.04 -9.23
C SER A 31 12.85 6.10 -10.05
N VAL A 32 14.04 5.80 -10.58
CA VAL A 32 14.84 6.73 -11.40
C VAL A 32 14.10 7.08 -12.69
N GLU A 33 13.57 6.09 -13.41
CA GLU A 33 12.81 6.32 -14.64
C GLU A 33 11.43 6.95 -14.34
N ALA A 34 10.80 6.54 -13.25
CA ALA A 34 9.53 7.09 -12.80
C ALA A 34 9.65 8.59 -12.48
N SER A 35 10.75 9.00 -11.83
CA SER A 35 10.99 10.41 -11.48
C SER A 35 11.10 11.33 -12.70
N GLN A 36 11.53 10.78 -13.85
CA GLN A 36 11.73 11.53 -15.09
C GLN A 36 10.49 11.54 -15.99
N LYS A 37 9.70 10.45 -15.96
CA LYS A 37 8.59 10.24 -16.91
C LYS A 37 7.22 10.48 -16.32
N ILE A 38 7.06 10.41 -15.00
CA ILE A 38 5.75 10.60 -14.34
C ILE A 38 5.57 12.07 -13.96
N PRO A 39 4.55 12.77 -14.50
CA PRO A 39 4.20 14.10 -14.01
C PRO A 39 3.45 13.99 -12.68
N PHE A 40 4.17 14.12 -11.56
CA PHE A 40 3.60 14.07 -10.21
C PHE A 40 2.62 15.22 -9.91
N SER A 41 2.58 16.28 -10.74
CA SER A 41 1.57 17.34 -10.66
C SER A 41 0.14 16.83 -10.82
N ASP A 42 -0.03 15.73 -11.55
CA ASP A 42 -1.34 15.15 -11.88
C ASP A 42 -1.70 14.00 -10.94
N ILE A 43 -0.83 13.70 -9.97
CA ILE A 43 -1.05 12.63 -9.00
C ILE A 43 -1.62 13.24 -7.73
N PRO A 44 -2.79 12.78 -7.27
CA PRO A 44 -3.33 13.12 -5.97
C PRO A 44 -2.31 12.97 -4.84
N GLY A 45 -2.26 13.94 -3.92
CA GLY A 45 -1.25 13.97 -2.86
C GLY A 45 -1.24 12.73 -1.95
N HIS A 46 -2.39 12.07 -1.76
CA HIS A 46 -2.46 10.82 -0.99
C HIS A 46 -1.69 9.67 -1.66
N LEU A 47 -1.66 9.63 -2.99
CA LEU A 47 -0.89 8.62 -3.73
C LEU A 47 0.62 8.88 -3.67
N ILE A 48 1.04 10.15 -3.51
CA ILE A 48 2.46 10.47 -3.32
C ILE A 48 2.96 9.89 -1.98
N ARG A 49 2.13 9.97 -0.93
CA ARG A 49 2.42 9.30 0.35
C ARG A 49 2.57 7.78 0.14
N ASP A 50 1.63 7.15 -0.58
CA ASP A 50 1.70 5.72 -0.87
C ASP A 50 2.99 5.34 -1.63
N ILE A 51 3.40 6.13 -2.62
CA ILE A 51 4.66 5.93 -3.37
C ILE A 51 5.88 6.01 -2.43
N LEU A 52 5.94 7.01 -1.55
CA LEU A 52 7.03 7.18 -0.58
C LEU A 52 7.11 6.00 0.40
N VAL A 53 5.97 5.54 0.91
CA VAL A 53 5.89 4.38 1.79
C VAL A 53 6.39 3.13 1.07
N THR A 54 5.88 2.85 -0.13
CA THR A 54 6.32 1.70 -0.93
C THR A 54 7.81 1.77 -1.28
N PHE A 55 8.32 2.96 -1.59
CA PHE A 55 9.74 3.16 -1.85
C PHE A 55 10.60 2.89 -0.60
N GLY A 56 10.22 3.41 0.56
CA GLY A 56 10.90 3.12 1.83
C GLY A 56 10.95 1.62 2.13
N ARG A 57 9.85 0.90 1.89
CA ARG A 57 9.80 -0.56 2.04
C ARG A 57 10.69 -1.31 1.06
N SER A 58 10.78 -0.86 -0.19
CA SER A 58 11.68 -1.50 -1.17
C SER A 58 13.16 -1.37 -0.80
N GLN A 59 13.52 -0.35 0.00
CA GLN A 59 14.88 -0.14 0.49
C GLN A 59 15.16 -0.86 1.81
N GLN A 60 14.13 -1.03 2.65
CA GLN A 60 14.23 -1.64 3.97
C GLN A 60 14.04 -3.15 3.86
N ARG A 61 15.17 -3.89 3.76
CA ARG A 61 15.16 -5.36 3.91
C ARG A 61 15.00 -5.68 5.39
N ASP A 62 13.86 -6.31 5.72
CA ASP A 62 13.54 -7.06 6.96
C ASP A 62 14.42 -6.75 8.17
N ASP A 63 13.98 -5.86 9.08
CA ASP A 63 14.58 -5.83 10.42
C ASP A 63 13.72 -5.22 11.55
N SER A 64 12.39 -5.19 11.42
CA SER A 64 11.53 -4.73 12.52
C SER A 64 10.36 -5.66 12.74
N ASN A 65 10.48 -6.49 13.77
CA ASN A 65 9.51 -7.48 14.21
C ASN A 65 8.73 -6.93 15.43
N GLU A 66 8.22 -5.70 15.32
CA GLU A 66 7.40 -5.06 16.37
C GLU A 66 6.00 -4.83 15.82
N GLU A 67 5.03 -5.58 16.37
CA GLU A 67 3.58 -5.48 16.12
C GLU A 67 3.02 -4.15 16.66
N ASP A 68 3.47 -3.04 16.08
CA ASP A 68 2.96 -1.72 16.42
C ASP A 68 1.86 -1.31 15.43
N SER A 69 0.86 -0.57 15.90
CA SER A 69 -0.29 -0.18 15.07
C SER A 69 0.10 0.68 13.87
N ASP A 70 1.23 1.39 13.96
CA ASP A 70 1.82 2.14 12.86
C ASP A 70 2.42 1.23 11.78
N GLN A 71 2.78 -0.02 12.12
CA GLN A 71 3.36 -0.99 11.20
C GLN A 71 2.34 -1.43 10.12
N PHE A 72 1.06 -1.54 10.46
CA PHE A 72 0.01 -1.88 9.49
C PHE A 72 -0.10 -0.85 8.35
N SER A 73 0.20 0.43 8.63
CA SER A 73 0.22 1.50 7.63
C SER A 73 1.36 1.35 6.61
N VAL A 74 2.35 0.52 6.94
CA VAL A 74 3.52 0.23 6.12
C VAL A 74 3.44 -1.18 5.51
N MET A 75 2.49 -2.05 5.89
CA MET A 75 2.38 -3.41 5.34
C MET A 75 1.78 -3.45 3.93
N ARG A 76 2.03 -4.57 3.21
CA ARG A 76 1.48 -4.83 1.87
C ARG A 76 0.02 -5.23 2.05
N VAL A 77 -0.82 -4.86 1.10
CA VAL A 77 -2.19 -5.37 0.95
C VAL A 77 -2.19 -6.89 0.94
N SER A 78 -1.21 -7.54 0.30
CA SER A 78 -1.06 -9.00 0.37
C SER A 78 -0.90 -9.52 1.80
N ASP A 79 -0.11 -8.83 2.63
CA ASP A 79 0.12 -9.22 4.02
C ASP A 79 -1.11 -8.93 4.89
N LEU A 80 -1.72 -7.76 4.72
CA LEU A 80 -2.95 -7.36 5.42
C LEU A 80 -4.08 -8.38 5.15
N ARG A 81 -4.25 -8.80 3.89
CA ARG A 81 -5.24 -9.82 3.51
C ARG A 81 -4.98 -11.17 4.17
N ARG A 82 -3.72 -11.60 4.24
CA ARG A 82 -3.35 -12.84 4.93
C ARG A 82 -3.69 -12.76 6.43
N MET A 83 -3.35 -11.65 7.09
CA MET A 83 -3.65 -11.46 8.51
C MET A 83 -5.16 -11.41 8.79
N LEU A 84 -5.94 -10.76 7.92
CA LEU A 84 -7.40 -10.73 8.04
C LEU A 84 -8.01 -12.13 7.87
N ASP A 85 -7.53 -12.91 6.90
CA ASP A 85 -7.97 -14.29 6.67
C ASP A 85 -7.64 -15.19 7.87
N GLU A 86 -6.44 -15.06 8.45
CA GLU A 86 -6.03 -15.78 9.67
C GLU A 86 -6.91 -15.45 10.88
N LYS A 87 -7.42 -14.22 10.96
CA LYS A 87 -8.35 -13.76 12.01
C LYS A 87 -9.83 -14.01 11.68
N GLY A 88 -10.14 -14.50 10.48
CA GLY A 88 -11.52 -14.70 10.02
C GLY A 88 -12.29 -13.40 9.77
N LEU A 89 -11.59 -12.30 9.49
CA LEU A 89 -12.15 -10.99 9.17
C LEU A 89 -12.36 -10.82 7.65
N ASP A 90 -13.15 -9.83 7.24
CA ASP A 90 -13.39 -9.55 5.81
C ASP A 90 -12.10 -9.06 5.13
N VAL A 91 -11.77 -9.68 3.99
CA VAL A 91 -10.57 -9.39 3.18
C VAL A 91 -10.86 -8.46 2.00
N ASP A 92 -12.13 -8.09 1.81
CA ASP A 92 -12.56 -7.17 0.77
C ASP A 92 -12.58 -5.72 1.26
N GLY A 93 -12.25 -4.79 0.36
CA GLY A 93 -12.20 -3.37 0.67
C GLY A 93 -10.88 -2.68 0.32
N SER A 94 -10.79 -1.41 0.73
CA SER A 94 -9.58 -0.60 0.53
C SER A 94 -8.47 -1.06 1.47
N ARG A 95 -7.23 -0.69 1.15
CA ARG A 95 -6.09 -0.88 2.06
C ARG A 95 -6.36 -0.28 3.44
N GLU A 96 -6.98 0.90 3.48
CA GLU A 96 -7.29 1.62 4.71
C GLU A 96 -8.30 0.84 5.57
N ALA A 97 -9.35 0.30 4.95
CA ALA A 97 -10.33 -0.54 5.64
C ALA A 97 -9.68 -1.80 6.24
N MET A 98 -8.75 -2.43 5.52
CA MET A 98 -8.00 -3.58 6.03
C MET A 98 -7.12 -3.21 7.23
N THR A 99 -6.43 -2.07 7.15
CA THR A 99 -5.59 -1.57 8.25
C THR A 99 -6.43 -1.22 9.47
N GLU A 100 -7.57 -0.57 9.30
CA GLU A 100 -8.50 -0.22 10.38
C GLU A 100 -9.07 -1.48 11.05
N ALA A 101 -9.55 -2.46 10.28
CA ALA A 101 -10.05 -3.73 10.82
C ALA A 101 -9.00 -4.49 11.65
N LEU A 102 -7.72 -4.47 11.23
CA LEU A 102 -6.64 -5.08 11.99
C LEU A 102 -6.28 -4.30 13.27
N LYS A 103 -6.37 -2.97 13.23
CA LYS A 103 -6.16 -2.12 14.42
C LYS A 103 -7.27 -2.35 15.45
N ASP A 104 -8.53 -2.30 15.02
CA ASP A 104 -9.67 -2.53 15.90
C ASP A 104 -9.58 -3.92 16.55
N SER A 105 -9.27 -4.96 15.76
CA SER A 105 -9.05 -6.31 16.27
C SER A 105 -7.87 -6.43 17.25
N ALA A 106 -6.84 -5.60 17.12
CA ALA A 106 -5.71 -5.60 18.05
C ALA A 106 -6.04 -4.85 19.35
N GLU A 107 -6.84 -3.79 19.28
CA GLU A 107 -7.34 -3.06 20.46
C GLU A 107 -8.34 -3.89 21.27
N GLU A 108 -9.23 -4.65 20.61
CA GLU A 108 -10.20 -5.54 21.29
C GLU A 108 -9.56 -6.73 22.03
N ALA A 109 -8.34 -7.12 21.64
CA ALA A 109 -7.62 -8.24 22.24
C ALA A 109 -6.78 -7.87 23.48
N ASN A 110 -6.76 -6.58 23.87
CA ASN A 110 -5.93 -6.01 24.93
C ASN A 110 -6.75 -5.55 26.13
#